data_AF-A0A1B9MG26-F1
#
_entry.id   AF-A0A1B9MG26-F1
#
_cell.length_a   1.000
_cell.length_b   1.000
_cell.length_c   1.000
_cell.angle_alpha   90.00
_cell.angle_beta   90.00
_cell.angle_gamma   90.00
#
_symmetry.space_group_name_H-M   'P 1'
#
loop_
_entity.id
_entity.type
_entity.pdbx_description
1 polymer ?
#
loop_
_entity_poly.entity_id
_entity_poly.type
_entity_poly.pdbx_seq_one_letter_code
_entity_poly.pdbx_strand_id
1 'polypeptide(L)' 'MLKKPTPATPEKIEQISLDALVPQNHLVRKIAKVIDFEFIREAVAPLYCPNNGRPAEDPVRLFKIMLLGYLFGILS' A
#
# COMPACT_ATOMS: atom_id res chain seq x y z
N MET A 1 53.26 -8.89 -15.17
CA MET A 1 52.59 -7.57 -15.26
C MET A 1 51.26 -7.67 -14.53
N LEU A 2 51.06 -6.89 -13.47
CA LEU A 2 49.81 -6.89 -12.70
C LEU A 2 48.69 -6.29 -13.56
N LYS A 3 47.62 -7.06 -13.83
CA LYS A 3 46.40 -6.53 -14.47
C LYS A 3 45.83 -5.46 -13.54
N LYS A 4 45.68 -4.24 -14.05
CA LYS A 4 44.98 -3.18 -13.33
C LYS A 4 43.52 -3.61 -13.09
N PRO A 5 42.95 -3.34 -11.91
CA PRO A 5 41.55 -3.65 -11.67
C PRO A 5 40.69 -2.84 -12.65
N THR A 6 39.87 -3.53 -13.42
CA THR A 6 38.83 -2.91 -14.24
C THR A 6 37.90 -2.16 -13.28
N PRO A 7 37.59 -0.87 -13.52
CA PRO A 7 36.59 -0.18 -12.72
C PRO A 7 35.28 -0.96 -12.87
N ALA A 8 34.75 -1.49 -11.78
CA ALA A 8 33.41 -2.04 -11.78
C ALA A 8 32.47 -0.88 -12.14
N THR A 9 31.78 -0.99 -13.27
CA THR A 9 30.70 -0.07 -13.62
C THR A 9 29.72 -0.08 -12.45
N PRO A 10 29.40 1.06 -11.81
CA PRO A 10 28.40 1.07 -10.76
C PRO A 10 27.11 0.50 -11.34
N GLU A 11 26.63 -0.60 -10.76
CA GLU A 11 25.35 -1.19 -11.13
C GLU A 11 24.27 -0.12 -10.92
N LYS A 12 23.60 0.24 -12.02
CA LYS A 12 22.59 1.29 -12.03
C LYS A 12 21.37 0.80 -11.24
N ILE A 13 21.22 1.26 -10.00
CA ILE A 13 20.01 1.00 -9.21
C ILE A 13 18.86 1.78 -9.85
N GLU A 14 17.91 1.07 -10.45
CA GLU A 14 16.68 1.69 -10.96
C GLU A 14 15.74 1.97 -9.78
N GLN A 15 15.53 3.25 -9.48
CA GLN A 15 14.58 3.68 -8.46
C GLN A 15 13.16 3.59 -9.02
N ILE A 16 12.46 2.49 -8.72
CA ILE A 16 11.07 2.28 -9.15
C ILE A 16 10.12 2.90 -8.12
N SER A 17 9.24 3.80 -8.56
CA SER A 17 8.15 4.33 -7.73
C SER A 17 6.96 3.36 -7.75
N LEU A 18 6.53 2.90 -6.57
CA LEU A 18 5.34 2.06 -6.44
C LEU A 18 4.08 2.76 -6.96
N ASP A 19 3.98 4.08 -6.76
CA ASP A 19 2.87 4.86 -7.30
C ASP A 19 2.91 4.89 -8.83
N ALA A 20 4.09 4.98 -9.44
CA ALA A 20 4.21 4.98 -10.90
C ALA A 20 3.78 3.64 -11.54
N LEU A 21 3.81 2.54 -10.78
CA LEU A 21 3.36 1.23 -11.25
C LEU A 21 1.83 1.12 -11.40
N VAL A 22 1.06 1.99 -10.74
CA VAL A 22 -0.41 1.99 -10.85
C VAL A 22 -0.85 2.96 -11.94
N PRO A 23 -1.45 2.50 -13.06
CA PRO A 23 -1.85 3.37 -14.17
C PRO A 23 -2.74 4.53 -13.72
N GLN A 24 -2.61 5.71 -14.35
CA GLN A 24 -3.35 6.91 -13.93
C GLN A 24 -4.88 6.76 -14.06
N ASN A 25 -5.33 5.98 -15.06
CA ASN A 25 -6.74 5.69 -15.30
C ASN A 25 -7.24 4.43 -14.56
N HIS A 26 -6.44 3.87 -13.65
CA HIS A 26 -6.78 2.62 -12.96
C HIS A 26 -7.99 2.80 -12.01
N LEU A 27 -8.80 1.75 -11.88
CA LEU A 27 -10.03 1.77 -11.08
C LEU A 27 -9.78 2.19 -9.63
N VAL A 28 -8.74 1.67 -8.99
CA VAL A 28 -8.42 1.99 -7.58
C VAL A 28 -8.15 3.48 -7.36
N ARG A 29 -7.61 4.19 -8.36
CA ARG A 29 -7.40 5.64 -8.29
C ARG A 29 -8.71 6.39 -8.41
N LYS A 30 -9.67 5.89 -9.19
CA LYS A 30 -11.02 6.46 -9.29
C LYS A 30 -11.75 6.28 -7.97
N ILE A 31 -11.69 5.09 -7.39
CA ILE A 31 -12.29 4.78 -6.08
C ILE A 31 -11.70 5.68 -5.00
N ALA A 32 -10.37 5.77 -4.89
CA ALA A 32 -9.71 6.61 -3.89
C ALA A 32 -10.00 8.11 -4.02
N LYS A 33 -10.45 8.57 -5.19
CA LYS A 33 -10.86 9.98 -5.42
C LYS A 33 -12.29 10.27 -4.98
N VAL A 34 -13.16 9.25 -4.97
CA VAL A 34 -14.61 9.45 -4.75
C VAL A 34 -15.09 8.91 -3.40
N ILE A 35 -14.34 7.98 -2.80
CA ILE A 35 -14.66 7.41 -1.51
C ILE A 35 -13.68 7.96 -0.47
N ASP A 36 -14.21 8.73 0.47
CA ASP A 36 -13.55 8.94 1.75
C ASP A 36 -13.77 7.69 2.60
N PHE A 37 -12.71 7.07 3.09
CA PHE A 37 -12.77 5.85 3.89
C PHE A 37 -12.79 6.12 5.41
N GLU A 38 -12.71 7.38 5.85
CA GLU A 38 -12.71 7.71 7.28
C GLU A 38 -13.97 7.25 8.01
N PHE A 39 -15.10 7.13 7.30
CA PHE A 39 -16.36 6.60 7.87
C PHE A 39 -16.17 5.22 8.52
N ILE A 40 -15.19 4.42 8.07
CA ILE A 40 -14.91 3.12 8.64
C ILE A 40 -14.37 3.26 10.06
N ARG A 41 -13.44 4.20 10.28
CA ARG A 41 -12.87 4.43 11.62
C ARG A 41 -13.97 4.90 12.58
N GLU A 42 -14.82 5.81 12.13
CA GLU A 42 -15.97 6.29 12.89
C GLU A 42 -16.94 5.15 13.25
N ALA A 43 -17.28 4.31 12.27
CA ALA A 43 -18.22 3.21 12.45
C ALA A 43 -17.72 2.15 13.44
N VAL A 44 -16.42 1.86 13.44
CA VAL A 44 -15.84 0.81 14.29
C VAL A 44 -15.27 1.33 15.60
N ALA A 45 -15.11 2.65 15.77
CA ALA A 45 -14.53 3.24 16.98
C ALA A 45 -15.12 2.71 18.30
N PRO A 46 -16.46 2.49 18.45
CA PRO A 46 -17.03 1.94 19.68
C PRO A 46 -16.59 0.51 20.01
N LEU A 47 -16.03 -0.22 19.05
CA LEU A 47 -15.54 -1.59 19.22
C LEU A 47 -14.11 -1.66 19.75
N TYR A 48 -13.41 -0.53 19.82
CA TYR A 48 -12.03 -0.43 20.27
C TYR A 48 -11.92 0.27 21.61
N CYS A 49 -10.94 -0.14 22.41
CA CYS A 49 -10.58 0.56 23.63
C CYS A 49 -9.56 1.66 23.29
N PRO A 50 -9.78 2.93 23.69
CA PRO A 50 -8.90 4.04 23.34
C PRO A 50 -7.57 4.03 24.09
N ASN A 51 -7.47 3.33 25.23
CA ASN A 51 -6.37 3.48 26.18
C ASN A 51 -5.91 2.16 26.82
N ASN A 52 -6.37 1.01 26.32
CA ASN A 52 -5.98 -0.29 26.87
C ASN A 52 -5.73 -1.33 25.77
N GLY A 53 -4.80 -2.24 26.04
CA GLY A 53 -4.44 -3.34 25.14
C GLY A 53 -3.40 -2.95 24.08
N ARG A 54 -3.25 -3.83 23.10
CA ARG A 54 -2.34 -3.63 21.97
C ARG A 54 -2.92 -2.57 21.01
N PRO A 55 -2.10 -1.66 20.47
CA PRO A 55 -2.55 -0.75 19.41
C PRO A 55 -3.17 -1.52 18.25
N ALA A 56 -4.36 -1.10 17.84
CA ALA A 56 -5.07 -1.69 16.71
C ALA A 56 -4.35 -1.38 15.39
N GLU A 57 -4.31 -2.34 14.47
CA GLU A 57 -4.02 -2.05 13.08
C GLU A 57 -5.15 -1.20 12.48
N ASP A 58 -4.79 -0.31 11.54
CA ASP A 58 -5.74 0.62 10.95
C ASP A 58 -6.90 -0.11 10.25
N PRO A 59 -8.16 0.02 10.72
CA PRO A 59 -9.30 -0.70 10.15
C PRO A 59 -9.57 -0.29 8.69
N VAL A 60 -9.22 0.93 8.30
CA VAL A 60 -9.30 1.39 6.91
C VAL A 60 -8.36 0.58 6.01
N ARG A 61 -7.16 0.27 6.50
CA ARG A 61 -6.19 -0.55 5.74
C ARG A 61 -6.73 -1.95 5.52
N LEU A 62 -7.24 -2.60 6.58
CA LEU A 62 -7.81 -3.94 6.47
C LEU A 62 -8.96 -3.96 5.46
N PHE A 63 -9.88 -3.01 5.55
CA PHE A 63 -10.99 -2.91 4.61
C PHE A 63 -10.51 -2.70 3.17
N LYS A 64 -9.52 -1.84 2.94
CA LYS A 64 -8.94 -1.63 1.59
C LYS A 64 -8.35 -2.92 1.02
N ILE A 65 -7.68 -3.73 1.83
CA ILE A 65 -7.14 -5.03 1.38
C ILE A 65 -8.28 -5.97 0.98
N MET A 66 -9.34 -6.07 1.80
CA MET A 66 -10.52 -6.89 1.47
C MET A 66 -11.24 -6.39 0.22
N LEU A 67 -11.38 -5.08 0.06
CA LEU A 67 -12.00 -4.45 -1.10
C LEU A 67 -11.18 -4.76 -2.38
N LEU A 68 -9.85 -4.68 -2.32
CA LEU A 68 -9.00 -5.09 -3.43
C LEU A 68 -9.18 -6.57 -3.77
N GLY A 69 -9.25 -7.43 -2.76
CA GLY A 69 -9.53 -8.85 -2.94
C GLY A 69 -10.85 -9.10 -3.67
N TYR A 70 -11.91 -8.42 -3.23
CA TYR A 70 -13.22 -8.48 -3.85
C TYR A 70 -13.22 -7.97 -5.31
N LEU A 71 -12.64 -6.79 -5.56
CA LEU A 71 -12.66 -6.13 -6.87
C LEU A 71 -11.86 -6.88 -7.94
N PHE A 72 -10.77 -7.54 -7.55
CA PHE A 72 -9.84 -8.19 -8.47
C PHE A 72 -9.86 -9.72 -8.39
N GLY A 73 -10.75 -10.31 -7.58
CA GLY A 73 -10.83 -11.75 -7.40
C GLY A 73 -9.57 -12.36 -6.80
N ILE A 74 -8.85 -11.61 -5.95
CA ILE A 74 -7.68 -12.13 -5.24
C ILE A 74 -8.20 -13.00 -4.11
N LEU A 75 -8.10 -14.32 -4.30
CA LEU A 75 -8.49 -15.31 -3.32
C LEU A 75 -7.59 -15.19 -2.08
N SER A 76 -8.21 -15.22 -0.91
CA SER A 76 -7.59 -15.33 0.41
C SER A 76 -7.23 -16.76 0.75
#